data_AF-A0A1H6F6X2-F1
#
_entry.id   AF-A0A1H6F6X2-F1
#
_cell.length_a   1.000
_cell.length_b   1.000
_cell.length_c   1.000
_cell.angle_alpha   90.00
_cell.angle_beta   90.00
_cell.angle_gamma   90.00
#
_symmetry.space_group_name_H-M   'P 1'
#
loop_
_entity.id
_entity.type
_entity.pdbx_description
1 polymer ?
#
loop_
_entity_poly.entity_id
_entity_poly.type
_entity_poly.pdbx_seq_one_letter_code
_entity_poly.pdbx_strand_id
1 'polypeptide(L)'
;MEDQKKRNKNQNFKIMTGEYNDEGEFSGVGSCENEPDLNFIGDFIDNKKEGHGMFFKNEFVCCGRYKDDYLNGIAYIKDLKPELLAYPYEGTMLDFSPHGFGKEVYDDNSIYYGEFANGETNGFGMIVKDNIIAYSGTTNNGDISGNGVINYGNNGFFIGEVKDGEENGYGVRTIKNEIYKGEFVNGMPHGKGRSIIIHKGVFLHEISSHKRFDFEEETHSFFNNNKFFTKQELLYYKGGFQNGLYHGFGDLKTTHGVKYSGQFKNGKYHGFGNYLDPFLKYSGYFSDGKMNGNGKIKFVNGESYKGEFEDGKYHGVGTLKINKKKKFKGDFFYNTFIEDGKYRVVSDFMHNGFEDNLGVFEDENEEVNISNPNIEDVKEILQEEINEKLFLFIDTETTGLPETDENVSLVELAFILTTESNRIICYGSFLVKPDGFKISDEISELINITNEEAIENGFELEDVISFAVELTSLVTVIIGHNIDYDIEVLESELNNTTDKLYFNFYDKKIICTMKESTDFCQIKSFNYKYKWPKLEELYLTIFGVVPEFDHRALADTVSTMECFWELVNKDIIQPPS
;
A
#
# COMPACT_ATOMS: atom_id res chain seq x y z
N MET A 1 -9.84 76.56 8.45
CA MET A 1 -8.61 75.93 7.95
C MET A 1 -7.74 75.74 9.15
N GLU A 2 -7.46 74.46 9.45
CA GLU A 2 -6.62 73.86 10.50
C GLU A 2 -7.37 72.84 11.36
N ASP A 3 -6.75 71.67 11.44
CA ASP A 3 -6.99 70.54 12.35
C ASP A 3 -8.17 69.60 12.13
N GLN A 4 -8.22 69.02 10.92
CA GLN A 4 -8.70 67.65 10.73
C GLN A 4 -7.76 66.87 9.79
N LYS A 5 -6.73 66.21 10.34
CA LYS A 5 -6.14 64.93 9.87
C LYS A 5 -4.92 64.56 10.74
N LYS A 6 -4.65 63.26 10.85
CA LYS A 6 -3.65 62.57 11.70
C LYS A 6 -4.04 62.34 13.16
N ARG A 7 -5.12 61.58 13.35
CA ARG A 7 -5.16 60.59 14.45
C ARG A 7 -4.38 59.36 13.97
N ASN A 8 -3.09 59.28 14.28
CA ASN A 8 -2.40 57.99 14.32
C ASN A 8 -3.02 57.19 15.46
N LYS A 9 -3.77 56.14 15.13
CA LYS A 9 -4.09 55.10 16.11
C LYS A 9 -2.78 54.36 16.36
N ASN A 10 -2.25 54.54 17.56
CA ASN A 10 -1.10 53.85 18.14
C ASN A 10 -1.07 52.36 17.75
N GLN A 11 -0.15 51.98 16.87
CA GLN A 11 0.56 50.72 17.00
C GLN A 11 1.87 51.09 17.71
N ASN A 12 2.13 50.50 18.87
CA ASN A 12 3.37 50.76 19.62
C ASN A 12 4.51 50.06 18.88
N PHE A 13 5.14 50.76 17.94
CA PHE A 13 6.32 50.28 17.24
C PHE A 13 7.58 50.55 18.06
N LYS A 14 8.34 49.49 18.36
CA LYS A 14 9.70 49.60 18.89
C LYS A 14 10.66 49.36 17.73
N ILE A 15 11.22 50.45 17.23
CA ILE A 15 12.04 50.46 16.01
C ILE A 15 13.43 49.92 16.33
N MET A 16 13.94 48.99 15.52
CA MET A 16 15.32 48.51 15.62
C MET A 16 16.21 49.15 14.56
N THR A 17 15.83 49.11 13.28
CA THR A 17 16.52 49.79 12.16
C THR A 17 15.56 50.08 11.00
N GLY A 18 15.45 51.32 10.52
CA GLY A 18 14.56 51.66 9.40
C GLY A 18 14.29 53.15 9.21
N GLU A 19 13.38 53.49 8.29
CA GLU A 19 13.01 54.86 7.93
C GLU A 19 11.48 55.04 7.92
N TYR A 20 11.03 56.27 8.08
CA TYR A 20 9.62 56.64 7.92
C TYR A 20 9.44 57.43 6.62
N ASN A 21 8.40 57.10 5.85
CA ASN A 21 8.01 57.89 4.69
C ASN A 21 7.31 59.21 5.10
N ASP A 22 7.08 60.13 4.15
CA ASP A 22 6.45 61.45 4.39
C ASP A 22 5.01 61.34 4.94
N GLU A 23 4.36 60.20 4.74
CA GLU A 23 3.02 59.92 5.26
C GLU A 23 3.06 59.49 6.74
N GLY A 24 4.23 59.06 7.22
CA GLY A 24 4.49 58.61 8.59
C GLY A 24 4.45 57.08 8.73
N GLU A 25 4.67 56.35 7.64
CA GLU A 25 4.66 54.89 7.61
C GLU A 25 6.08 54.32 7.68
N PHE A 26 6.27 53.26 8.46
CA PHE A 26 7.56 52.66 8.75
C PHE A 26 7.94 51.60 7.72
N SER A 27 9.19 51.67 7.25
CA SER A 27 9.83 50.60 6.49
C SER A 27 11.18 50.23 7.13
N GLY A 28 11.41 48.95 7.42
CA GLY A 28 12.60 48.45 8.09
C GLY A 28 12.30 47.34 9.11
N VAL A 29 13.26 47.03 9.96
CA VAL A 29 13.14 46.02 11.02
C VAL A 29 12.64 46.67 12.30
N GLY A 30 11.54 46.16 12.85
CA GLY A 30 10.96 46.67 14.09
C GLY A 30 10.18 45.60 14.85
N SER A 31 9.63 45.99 15.99
CA SER A 31 8.58 45.21 16.65
C SER A 31 7.31 46.02 16.79
N CYS A 32 6.15 45.38 16.73
CA CYS A 32 4.87 46.02 17.06
C CYS A 32 4.13 45.23 18.15
N GLU A 33 3.67 45.93 19.18
CA GLU A 33 2.80 45.38 20.23
C GLU A 33 1.35 45.81 19.95
N ASN A 34 0.47 44.85 19.66
CA ASN A 34 -0.95 45.13 19.40
C ASN A 34 -1.81 44.19 20.26
N GLU A 35 -2.27 44.63 21.44
CA GLU A 35 -2.93 43.83 22.52
C GLU A 35 -1.92 43.33 23.58
N PRO A 36 -2.36 43.04 24.83
CA PRO A 36 -1.45 42.80 25.98
C PRO A 36 -0.45 41.67 25.81
N ASP A 37 -0.70 40.72 24.89
CA ASP A 37 0.06 39.49 24.74
C ASP A 37 0.52 39.23 23.30
N LEU A 38 0.43 40.20 22.38
CA LEU A 38 0.66 40.00 20.94
C LEU A 38 1.77 40.92 20.42
N ASN A 39 2.93 40.34 20.15
CA ASN A 39 4.14 41.04 19.72
C ASN A 39 4.62 40.46 18.39
N PHE A 40 4.82 41.29 17.37
CA PHE A 40 5.52 40.87 16.15
C PHE A 40 6.89 41.54 16.13
N ILE A 41 7.91 40.84 15.63
CA ILE A 41 9.27 41.32 15.44
C ILE A 41 9.68 40.93 14.02
N GLY A 42 9.96 41.88 13.14
CA GLY A 42 10.33 41.53 11.77
C GLY A 42 10.44 42.72 10.84
N ASP A 43 10.49 42.39 9.57
CA ASP A 43 10.57 43.33 8.47
C ASP A 43 9.20 43.98 8.19
N PHE A 44 9.22 45.27 7.88
CA PHE A 44 8.05 46.06 7.51
C PHE A 44 8.31 46.86 6.22
N ILE A 45 7.27 47.01 5.41
CA ILE A 45 7.19 48.00 4.32
C ILE A 45 5.88 48.78 4.49
N ASP A 46 5.97 50.10 4.59
CA ASP A 46 4.83 51.01 4.76
C ASP A 46 3.83 50.56 5.86
N ASN A 47 4.35 50.27 7.05
CA ASN A 47 3.66 49.72 8.23
C ASN A 47 3.09 48.30 8.09
N LYS A 48 3.17 47.66 6.92
CA LYS A 48 2.77 46.26 6.74
C LYS A 48 3.93 45.33 7.04
N LYS A 49 3.66 44.18 7.64
CA LYS A 49 4.66 43.11 7.81
C LYS A 49 4.99 42.54 6.44
N GLU A 50 6.27 42.52 6.09
CA GLU A 50 6.75 42.18 4.76
C GLU A 50 8.20 41.69 4.88
N GLY A 51 8.56 40.50 4.40
CA GLY A 51 9.89 39.92 4.66
C GLY A 51 9.90 38.98 5.87
N HIS A 52 11.00 38.81 6.59
CA HIS A 52 11.03 37.84 7.70
C HIS A 52 10.48 38.42 9.00
N GLY A 53 9.75 37.62 9.75
CA GLY A 53 9.27 38.04 11.06
C GLY A 53 8.91 36.89 11.99
N MET A 54 8.95 37.20 13.28
CA MET A 54 8.54 36.37 14.39
C MET A 54 7.33 37.01 15.06
N PHE A 55 6.27 36.25 15.20
CA PHE A 55 5.06 36.61 15.90
C PHE A 55 4.98 35.84 17.21
N PHE A 56 4.72 36.57 18.27
CA PHE A 56 4.55 36.06 19.62
C PHE A 56 3.13 36.35 20.06
N LYS A 57 2.42 35.33 20.52
CA LYS A 57 1.13 35.51 21.19
C LYS A 57 1.13 34.62 22.42
N ASN A 58 1.11 35.13 23.66
CA ASN A 58 1.32 34.29 24.86
C ASN A 58 2.64 33.45 24.79
N GLU A 59 2.58 32.11 24.93
CA GLU A 59 3.71 31.16 24.79
C GLU A 59 3.99 30.72 23.32
N PHE A 60 3.26 31.28 22.36
CA PHE A 60 3.29 30.87 20.95
C PHE A 60 4.38 31.66 20.19
N VAL A 61 5.11 31.00 19.28
CA VAL A 61 6.10 31.64 18.40
C VAL A 61 5.90 31.20 16.95
N CYS A 62 5.38 32.08 16.09
CA CYS A 62 5.30 31.82 14.65
C CYS A 62 6.40 32.61 13.94
N CYS A 63 7.41 31.95 13.37
CA CYS A 63 8.37 32.58 12.48
C CYS A 63 7.97 32.38 11.02
N GLY A 64 8.48 33.19 10.11
CA GLY A 64 8.30 32.97 8.67
C GLY A 64 8.38 34.25 7.86
N ARG A 65 8.14 34.13 6.55
CA ARG A 65 8.06 35.29 5.66
C ARG A 65 6.65 35.87 5.71
N TYR A 66 6.55 37.17 5.61
CA TYR A 66 5.32 37.92 5.59
C TYR A 66 5.21 38.62 4.24
N LYS A 67 3.99 38.68 3.72
CA LYS A 67 3.66 39.48 2.55
C LYS A 67 2.30 40.13 2.79
N ASP A 68 2.24 41.46 2.71
CA ASP A 68 1.01 42.23 2.94
C ASP A 68 0.31 41.90 4.28
N ASP A 69 1.07 41.76 5.39
CA ASP A 69 0.60 41.33 6.72
C ASP A 69 0.26 39.84 6.90
N TYR A 70 0.24 39.06 5.82
CA TYR A 70 -0.03 37.62 5.85
C TYR A 70 1.26 36.82 6.07
N LEU A 71 1.26 35.94 7.06
CA LEU A 71 2.33 34.96 7.26
C LEU A 71 2.27 33.92 6.13
N ASN A 72 3.43 33.65 5.53
CA ASN A 72 3.71 32.63 4.55
C ASN A 72 5.04 31.97 4.93
N GLY A 73 4.98 30.90 5.73
CA GLY A 73 6.18 30.24 6.27
C GLY A 73 5.90 29.23 7.38
N ILE A 74 6.97 28.65 7.92
CA ILE A 74 6.97 27.55 8.91
C ILE A 74 6.68 28.10 10.31
N ALA A 75 5.55 27.71 10.91
CA ALA A 75 5.24 28.01 12.30
C ALA A 75 5.64 26.85 13.23
N TYR A 76 6.32 27.17 14.35
CA TYR A 76 6.62 26.22 15.43
C TYR A 76 5.67 26.46 16.60
N ILE A 77 4.71 25.57 16.82
CA ILE A 77 3.74 25.71 17.92
C ILE A 77 4.04 24.67 18.99
N LYS A 78 4.43 25.13 20.18
CA LYS A 78 4.61 24.28 21.36
C LYS A 78 3.63 24.69 22.46
N ASP A 79 2.99 23.71 23.09
CA ASP A 79 2.08 23.84 24.24
C ASP A 79 0.79 24.66 23.98
N LEU A 80 -0.22 24.02 23.37
CA LEU A 80 -1.52 24.64 23.06
C LEU A 80 -2.48 24.72 24.25
N LYS A 81 -3.24 25.83 24.28
CA LYS A 81 -4.61 25.84 24.83
C LYS A 81 -5.58 25.33 23.73
N PRO A 82 -6.60 24.50 24.05
CA PRO A 82 -7.46 23.77 23.08
C PRO A 82 -8.30 24.59 22.07
N GLU A 83 -8.18 25.92 22.04
CA GLU A 83 -9.16 26.81 21.40
C GLU A 83 -8.80 27.20 19.95
N LEU A 84 -7.60 26.89 19.46
CA LEU A 84 -7.09 27.36 18.17
C LEU A 84 -6.68 26.26 17.18
N LEU A 85 -6.24 25.09 17.65
CA LEU A 85 -5.93 23.91 16.86
C LEU A 85 -6.33 22.66 17.66
N ALA A 86 -6.79 21.62 16.96
CA ALA A 86 -7.15 20.36 17.59
C ALA A 86 -5.90 19.59 18.08
N TYR A 87 -4.80 19.67 17.34
CA TYR A 87 -3.57 18.91 17.56
C TYR A 87 -2.31 19.78 17.44
N PRO A 88 -1.17 19.39 18.07
CA PRO A 88 0.13 19.98 17.80
C PRO A 88 0.47 19.95 16.29
N TYR A 89 0.91 21.10 15.77
CA TYR A 89 1.15 21.30 14.35
C TYR A 89 2.47 22.05 14.10
N GLU A 90 3.18 21.61 13.07
CA GLU A 90 4.38 22.25 12.53
C GLU A 90 4.24 22.34 11.00
N GLY A 91 4.32 23.53 10.43
CA GLY A 91 4.20 23.66 8.98
C GLY A 91 3.72 25.02 8.52
N THR A 92 3.28 25.06 7.27
CA THR A 92 2.82 26.28 6.60
C THR A 92 1.43 26.69 7.08
N MET A 93 1.25 27.99 7.31
CA MET A 93 -0.03 28.55 7.74
C MET A 93 -0.49 29.66 6.80
N LEU A 94 -1.80 29.73 6.57
CA LEU A 94 -2.49 30.84 5.94
C LEU A 94 -3.56 31.36 6.91
N ASP A 95 -3.51 32.65 7.25
CA ASP A 95 -4.49 33.27 8.16
C ASP A 95 -4.68 32.52 9.49
N PHE A 96 -3.58 32.08 10.10
CA PHE A 96 -3.58 31.29 11.34
C PHE A 96 -4.29 29.93 11.25
N SER A 97 -4.51 29.43 10.04
CA SER A 97 -4.98 28.06 9.79
C SER A 97 -3.90 27.25 9.06
N PRO A 98 -3.67 25.97 9.43
CA PRO A 98 -2.83 25.06 8.64
C PRO A 98 -3.19 25.10 7.16
N HIS A 99 -2.20 25.34 6.30
CA HIS A 99 -2.42 25.48 4.87
C HIS A 99 -1.12 25.28 4.11
N GLY A 100 -1.12 24.42 3.09
CA GLY A 100 0.10 23.94 2.45
C GLY A 100 0.65 22.72 3.19
N PHE A 101 1.95 22.45 3.10
CA PHE A 101 2.54 21.28 3.75
C PHE A 101 2.75 21.50 5.25
N GLY A 102 2.53 20.43 6.02
CA GLY A 102 2.84 20.40 7.44
C GLY A 102 2.79 19.02 8.05
N LYS A 103 2.98 19.02 9.36
CA LYS A 103 3.04 17.87 10.24
C LYS A 103 2.05 18.08 11.39
N GLU A 104 1.22 17.10 11.67
CA GLU A 104 0.25 17.11 12.79
C GLU A 104 0.41 15.86 13.64
N VAL A 105 0.43 16.00 14.98
CA VAL A 105 0.63 14.89 15.93
C VAL A 105 -0.68 14.58 16.65
N TYR A 106 -1.23 13.39 16.46
CA TYR A 106 -2.51 12.96 17.05
C TYR A 106 -2.36 12.42 18.48
N ASP A 107 -3.48 12.32 19.20
CA ASP A 107 -3.54 11.83 20.59
C ASP A 107 -3.02 10.40 20.77
N ASP A 108 -3.08 9.57 19.73
CA ASP A 108 -2.54 8.20 19.74
C ASP A 108 -1.05 8.12 19.37
N ASN A 109 -0.38 9.28 19.30
CA ASN A 109 0.99 9.49 18.84
C ASN A 109 1.23 9.15 17.36
N SER A 110 0.17 8.94 16.56
CA SER A 110 0.36 8.93 15.11
C SER A 110 0.67 10.33 14.60
N ILE A 111 1.46 10.42 13.55
CA ILE A 111 1.93 11.68 12.96
C ILE A 111 1.49 11.72 11.51
N TYR A 112 0.71 12.73 11.13
CA TYR A 112 0.44 13.04 9.73
C TYR A 112 1.53 13.95 9.17
N TYR A 113 1.96 13.66 7.95
CA TYR A 113 2.75 14.57 7.12
C TYR A 113 2.03 14.73 5.78
N GLY A 114 1.78 15.97 5.35
CA GLY A 114 1.12 16.18 4.07
C GLY A 114 0.49 17.54 3.90
N GLU A 115 -0.43 17.61 2.95
CA GLU A 115 -1.11 18.82 2.55
C GLU A 115 -2.27 19.16 3.48
N PHE A 116 -2.36 20.45 3.82
CA PHE A 116 -3.44 21.05 4.58
C PHE A 116 -4.14 22.10 3.73
N ALA A 117 -5.46 22.19 3.89
CA ALA A 117 -6.24 23.31 3.37
C ALA A 117 -7.27 23.74 4.42
N ASN A 118 -7.22 25.02 4.81
CA ASN A 118 -8.16 25.63 5.74
C ASN A 118 -8.21 24.94 7.12
N GLY A 119 -7.06 24.46 7.60
CA GLY A 119 -6.92 23.84 8.91
C GLY A 119 -7.19 22.34 8.96
N GLU A 120 -7.49 21.70 7.84
CA GLU A 120 -7.73 20.25 7.76
C GLU A 120 -6.77 19.61 6.76
N THR A 121 -6.46 18.32 6.96
CA THR A 121 -5.69 17.53 5.98
C THR A 121 -6.50 17.42 4.69
N ASN A 122 -5.91 17.83 3.57
CA ASN A 122 -6.61 17.90 2.30
C ASN A 122 -5.60 17.91 1.15
N GLY A 123 -5.74 16.94 0.26
CA GLY A 123 -4.69 16.58 -0.70
C GLY A 123 -3.97 15.34 -0.20
N PHE A 124 -2.73 15.16 -0.60
CA PHE A 124 -2.01 13.95 -0.26
C PHE A 124 -1.25 14.08 1.06
N GLY A 125 -1.12 12.95 1.75
CA GLY A 125 -0.28 12.84 2.92
C GLY A 125 -0.03 11.39 3.33
N MET A 126 0.79 11.26 4.36
CA MET A 126 1.13 9.99 4.98
C MET A 126 0.85 10.06 6.47
N ILE A 127 0.53 8.91 7.05
CA ILE A 127 0.37 8.75 8.50
C ILE A 127 1.39 7.74 8.98
N VAL A 128 2.15 8.17 9.98
CA VAL A 128 3.16 7.39 10.67
C VAL A 128 2.58 6.96 12.01
N LYS A 129 2.68 5.69 12.34
CA LYS A 129 2.23 5.15 13.63
C LYS A 129 3.16 4.05 14.05
N ASP A 130 3.60 4.04 15.31
CA ASP A 130 4.51 3.01 15.83
C ASP A 130 5.77 2.80 14.96
N ASN A 131 6.34 3.91 14.45
CA ASN A 131 7.48 3.95 13.51
C ASN A 131 7.26 3.29 12.14
N ILE A 132 6.03 2.92 11.79
CA ILE A 132 5.69 2.46 10.43
C ILE A 132 4.87 3.53 9.70
N ILE A 133 5.08 3.69 8.38
CA ILE A 133 4.10 4.42 7.56
C ILE A 133 2.86 3.55 7.46
N ALA A 134 1.87 3.83 8.31
CA ALA A 134 0.60 3.11 8.36
C ALA A 134 -0.31 3.46 7.16
N TYR A 135 -0.17 4.67 6.61
CA TYR A 135 -0.93 5.10 5.45
C TYR A 135 -0.14 6.06 4.57
N SER A 136 -0.33 5.99 3.25
CA SER A 136 0.12 6.97 2.28
C SER A 136 -0.93 7.12 1.18
N GLY A 137 -1.46 8.33 0.96
CA GLY A 137 -2.48 8.56 -0.05
C GLY A 137 -3.23 9.87 0.14
N THR A 138 -4.44 9.95 -0.39
CA THR A 138 -5.27 11.16 -0.31
C THR A 138 -6.05 11.29 1.00
N THR A 139 -6.07 12.51 1.50
CA THR A 139 -6.93 13.00 2.56
C THR A 139 -7.89 14.05 2.00
N ASN A 140 -9.08 14.14 2.56
CA ASN A 140 -10.09 15.10 2.14
C ASN A 140 -10.85 15.62 3.36
N ASN A 141 -10.58 16.87 3.74
CA ASN A 141 -11.21 17.54 4.88
C ASN A 141 -11.05 16.75 6.19
N GLY A 142 -9.82 16.33 6.50
CA GLY A 142 -9.51 15.58 7.72
C GLY A 142 -9.62 14.06 7.57
N ASP A 143 -10.44 13.58 6.64
CA ASP A 143 -10.69 12.15 6.48
C ASP A 143 -9.68 11.50 5.52
N ILE A 144 -9.16 10.34 5.91
CA ILE A 144 -8.39 9.46 5.01
C ILE A 144 -9.35 8.89 3.97
N SER A 145 -9.36 9.48 2.78
CA SER A 145 -10.36 9.21 1.75
C SER A 145 -9.81 9.42 0.34
N GLY A 146 -10.09 8.47 -0.54
CA GLY A 146 -9.63 8.44 -1.93
C GLY A 146 -8.63 7.32 -2.16
N ASN A 147 -7.60 7.51 -3.00
CA ASN A 147 -6.66 6.42 -3.29
C ASN A 147 -5.48 6.46 -2.33
N GLY A 148 -5.05 5.29 -1.85
CA GLY A 148 -3.85 5.19 -1.03
C GLY A 148 -3.42 3.77 -0.76
N VAL A 149 -2.38 3.67 0.05
CA VAL A 149 -1.80 2.44 0.57
C VAL A 149 -1.95 2.43 2.07
N ILE A 150 -2.51 1.33 2.60
CA ILE A 150 -2.52 1.04 4.04
C ILE A 150 -1.47 -0.03 4.29
N ASN A 151 -0.57 0.21 5.23
CA ASN A 151 0.45 -0.74 5.63
C ASN A 151 0.03 -1.42 6.94
N TYR A 152 0.03 -2.76 6.94
CA TYR A 152 -0.29 -3.58 8.12
C TYR A 152 0.99 -4.06 8.86
N GLY A 153 2.11 -3.40 8.61
CA GLY A 153 3.46 -3.81 9.02
C GLY A 153 3.82 -5.15 8.38
N ASN A 154 4.48 -6.02 9.16
CA ASN A 154 4.87 -7.37 8.73
C ASN A 154 3.70 -8.30 8.33
N ASN A 155 2.45 -7.84 8.42
CA ASN A 155 1.27 -8.61 8.02
C ASN A 155 0.85 -8.36 6.58
N GLY A 156 1.40 -7.37 5.87
CA GLY A 156 1.12 -7.06 4.47
C GLY A 156 0.56 -5.65 4.27
N PHE A 157 -0.11 -5.41 3.14
CA PHE A 157 -0.56 -4.08 2.74
C PHE A 157 -1.87 -4.12 1.94
N PHE A 158 -2.54 -2.97 1.84
CA PHE A 158 -3.64 -2.71 0.93
C PHE A 158 -3.30 -1.55 0.00
N ILE A 159 -3.68 -1.66 -1.27
CA ILE A 159 -3.58 -0.61 -2.27
C ILE A 159 -4.94 -0.44 -2.93
N GLY A 160 -5.53 0.74 -2.84
CA GLY A 160 -6.79 1.01 -3.51
C GLY A 160 -7.54 2.20 -2.93
N GLU A 161 -8.86 2.17 -3.12
CA GLU A 161 -9.75 3.16 -2.54
C GLU A 161 -9.83 2.96 -1.02
N VAL A 162 -9.71 4.05 -0.29
CA VAL A 162 -9.84 4.14 1.17
C VAL A 162 -10.93 5.13 1.47
N LYS A 163 -11.71 4.85 2.51
CA LYS A 163 -12.73 5.75 3.01
C LYS A 163 -12.77 5.66 4.52
N ASP A 164 -12.73 6.81 5.19
CA ASP A 164 -12.74 6.92 6.65
C ASP A 164 -11.61 6.07 7.28
N GLY A 165 -10.46 5.98 6.61
CA GLY A 165 -9.30 5.18 7.05
C GLY A 165 -9.43 3.68 6.83
N GLU A 166 -10.53 3.19 6.26
CA GLU A 166 -10.75 1.77 5.97
C GLU A 166 -10.73 1.47 4.48
N GLU A 167 -10.34 0.25 4.13
CA GLU A 167 -10.41 -0.25 2.75
C GLU A 167 -11.85 -0.14 2.23
N ASN A 168 -12.02 0.48 1.08
CA ASN A 168 -13.31 0.68 0.45
C ASN A 168 -13.17 0.62 -1.07
N GLY A 169 -14.29 0.70 -1.81
CA GLY A 169 -14.23 0.73 -3.27
C GLY A 169 -13.45 -0.44 -3.86
N TYR A 170 -12.61 -0.20 -4.86
CA TYR A 170 -11.79 -1.25 -5.47
C TYR A 170 -10.34 -1.22 -4.98
N GLY A 171 -9.75 -2.38 -4.75
CA GLY A 171 -8.35 -2.48 -4.36
C GLY A 171 -7.73 -3.87 -4.43
N VAL A 172 -6.48 -3.94 -4.00
CA VAL A 172 -5.68 -5.15 -3.83
C VAL A 172 -5.17 -5.18 -2.41
N ARG A 173 -5.34 -6.31 -1.75
CA ARG A 173 -4.87 -6.55 -0.38
C ARG A 173 -4.01 -7.79 -0.33
N THR A 174 -2.89 -7.68 0.36
CA THR A 174 -2.05 -8.81 0.75
C THR A 174 -2.05 -8.85 2.28
N ILE A 175 -2.52 -9.95 2.87
CA ILE A 175 -2.41 -10.18 4.31
C ILE A 175 -1.91 -11.61 4.55
N LYS A 176 -0.75 -11.76 5.19
CA LYS A 176 -0.14 -13.06 5.54
C LYS A 176 -0.03 -14.00 4.33
N ASN A 177 -0.97 -14.94 4.22
CA ASN A 177 -1.02 -16.01 3.22
C ASN A 177 -2.13 -15.79 2.17
N GLU A 178 -2.77 -14.63 2.17
CA GLU A 178 -3.89 -14.31 1.30
C GLU A 178 -3.60 -13.05 0.48
N ILE A 179 -3.92 -13.14 -0.81
CA ILE A 179 -4.03 -12.01 -1.72
C ILE A 179 -5.49 -11.93 -2.15
N TYR A 180 -6.11 -10.77 -1.99
CA TYR A 180 -7.46 -10.50 -2.47
C TYR A 180 -7.46 -9.27 -3.36
N LYS A 181 -8.21 -9.35 -4.46
CA LYS A 181 -8.48 -8.22 -5.36
C LYS A 181 -9.96 -8.17 -5.65
N GLY A 182 -10.56 -7.01 -5.44
CA GLY A 182 -11.97 -6.84 -5.71
C GLY A 182 -12.53 -5.61 -5.01
N GLU A 183 -13.83 -5.66 -4.80
CA GLU A 183 -14.56 -4.61 -4.10
C GLU A 183 -14.42 -4.80 -2.58
N PHE A 184 -14.26 -3.71 -1.85
CA PHE A 184 -14.23 -3.67 -0.40
C PHE A 184 -15.35 -2.79 0.12
N VAL A 185 -15.90 -3.19 1.26
CA VAL A 185 -16.82 -2.36 2.04
C VAL A 185 -16.40 -2.48 3.49
N ASN A 186 -15.94 -1.37 4.07
CA ASN A 186 -15.53 -1.26 5.48
C ASN A 186 -14.48 -2.33 5.86
N GLY A 187 -13.37 -2.38 5.12
CA GLY A 187 -12.28 -3.33 5.37
C GLY A 187 -12.57 -4.79 4.95
N MET A 188 -13.76 -5.09 4.43
CA MET A 188 -14.14 -6.46 4.09
C MET A 188 -14.31 -6.67 2.58
N PRO A 189 -13.74 -7.77 2.02
CA PRO A 189 -14.06 -8.24 0.69
C PRO A 189 -15.57 -8.34 0.47
N HIS A 190 -16.04 -7.73 -0.60
CA HIS A 190 -17.43 -7.64 -0.98
C HIS A 190 -17.59 -7.75 -2.50
N GLY A 191 -18.82 -7.86 -2.98
CA GLY A 191 -19.12 -7.76 -4.40
C GLY A 191 -18.42 -8.84 -5.21
N LYS A 192 -17.79 -8.47 -6.32
CA LYS A 192 -17.00 -9.43 -7.13
C LYS A 192 -15.52 -9.30 -6.80
N GLY A 193 -14.85 -10.44 -6.69
CA GLY A 193 -13.41 -10.45 -6.45
C GLY A 193 -12.73 -11.73 -6.87
N ARG A 194 -11.42 -11.75 -6.63
CA ARG A 194 -10.54 -12.90 -6.75
C ARG A 194 -9.69 -12.99 -5.50
N SER A 195 -9.45 -14.21 -5.03
CA SER A 195 -8.49 -14.45 -3.95
C SER A 195 -7.55 -15.59 -4.29
N ILE A 196 -6.34 -15.50 -3.73
CA ILE A 196 -5.33 -16.55 -3.71
C ILE A 196 -4.95 -16.77 -2.27
N ILE A 197 -5.07 -18.00 -1.81
CA ILE A 197 -4.74 -18.38 -0.44
C ILE A 197 -3.71 -19.49 -0.48
N ILE A 198 -2.65 -19.35 0.30
CA ILE A 198 -1.68 -20.42 0.54
C ILE A 198 -2.24 -21.30 1.64
N HIS A 199 -2.58 -22.52 1.27
CA HIS A 199 -3.20 -23.48 2.16
C HIS A 199 -2.21 -24.59 2.52
N LYS A 200 -2.19 -25.03 3.79
CA LYS A 200 -1.31 -26.11 4.28
C LYS A 200 -1.65 -27.51 3.70
N GLY A 201 -2.73 -27.60 2.93
CA GLY A 201 -3.27 -28.82 2.34
C GLY A 201 -4.79 -28.87 2.49
N VAL A 202 -5.51 -29.21 1.42
CA VAL A 202 -6.98 -29.24 1.34
C VAL A 202 -7.49 -30.62 1.70
N PHE A 203 -8.46 -30.70 2.60
CA PHE A 203 -9.18 -31.93 2.88
C PHE A 203 -10.02 -32.35 1.67
N LEU A 204 -9.83 -33.57 1.20
CA LEU A 204 -10.56 -34.11 0.07
C LEU A 204 -11.78 -34.88 0.58
N HIS A 205 -11.56 -35.99 1.29
CA HIS A 205 -12.63 -36.80 1.88
C HIS A 205 -12.11 -37.85 2.87
N GLU A 206 -13.04 -38.48 3.59
CA GLU A 206 -12.79 -39.64 4.45
C GLU A 206 -13.30 -40.94 3.78
N ILE A 207 -12.50 -42.01 3.80
CA ILE A 207 -12.89 -43.35 3.30
C ILE A 207 -12.90 -44.35 4.45
N SER A 208 -13.99 -45.11 4.61
CA SER A 208 -14.12 -46.15 5.64
C SER A 208 -13.36 -47.47 5.37
N SER A 209 -12.50 -47.56 4.35
CA SER A 209 -11.92 -48.82 3.86
C SER A 209 -10.43 -48.98 4.23
N HIS A 210 -10.04 -50.15 4.76
CA HIS A 210 -8.65 -50.52 5.10
C HIS A 210 -7.79 -50.94 3.89
N LYS A 211 -8.29 -50.85 2.65
CA LYS A 211 -7.50 -51.21 1.48
C LYS A 211 -6.56 -50.06 1.14
N ARG A 212 -5.25 -50.31 1.29
CA ARG A 212 -4.19 -49.48 0.69
C ARG A 212 -4.51 -49.31 -0.79
N PHE A 213 -4.74 -48.08 -1.19
CA PHE A 213 -4.66 -47.71 -2.59
C PHE A 213 -3.19 -47.47 -2.89
N ASP A 214 -2.61 -48.26 -3.79
CA ASP A 214 -1.33 -47.94 -4.40
C ASP A 214 -1.61 -46.81 -5.39
N PHE A 215 -1.71 -45.58 -4.88
CA PHE A 215 -1.69 -44.39 -5.71
C PHE A 215 -0.25 -44.15 -6.14
N GLU A 216 -0.02 -43.98 -7.44
CA GLU A 216 1.29 -43.59 -7.98
C GLU A 216 1.80 -42.34 -7.23
N GLU A 217 3.12 -42.26 -7.01
CA GLU A 217 3.82 -41.19 -6.28
C GLU A 217 3.49 -39.76 -6.78
N GLU A 218 2.82 -39.63 -7.92
CA GLU A 218 2.43 -38.39 -8.58
C GLU A 218 1.18 -37.69 -7.98
N THR A 219 0.46 -38.28 -7.02
CA THR A 219 -0.81 -37.69 -6.54
C THR A 219 -0.65 -36.57 -5.49
N HIS A 220 0.57 -36.27 -5.03
CA HIS A 220 0.87 -35.17 -4.08
C HIS A 220 -0.12 -35.06 -2.88
N SER A 221 -0.67 -36.19 -2.44
CA SER A 221 -1.65 -36.29 -1.37
C SER A 221 -1.12 -37.19 -0.25
N PHE A 222 -1.57 -36.97 0.98
CA PHE A 222 -1.23 -37.83 2.12
C PHE A 222 -2.49 -38.32 2.83
N PHE A 223 -2.33 -39.45 3.54
CA PHE A 223 -3.40 -40.16 4.21
C PHE A 223 -3.14 -40.20 5.71
N ASN A 224 -4.06 -39.66 6.52
CA ASN A 224 -3.98 -39.67 7.97
C ASN A 224 -5.36 -39.98 8.57
N ASN A 225 -5.47 -40.92 9.51
CA ASN A 225 -6.72 -41.25 10.21
C ASN A 225 -7.96 -41.41 9.30
N ASN A 226 -7.84 -42.16 8.19
CA ASN A 226 -8.89 -42.36 7.17
C ASN A 226 -9.25 -41.12 6.30
N LYS A 227 -8.56 -40.00 6.50
CA LYS A 227 -8.75 -38.73 5.77
C LYS A 227 -7.65 -38.53 4.72
N PHE A 228 -8.05 -38.05 3.53
CA PHE A 228 -7.14 -37.67 2.45
C PHE A 228 -6.97 -36.15 2.39
N PHE A 229 -5.72 -35.71 2.27
CA PHE A 229 -5.34 -34.31 2.15
C PHE A 229 -4.42 -34.11 0.95
N THR A 230 -4.49 -32.95 0.30
CA THR A 230 -3.40 -32.49 -0.58
C THR A 230 -2.22 -31.97 0.26
N LYS A 231 -1.02 -31.90 -0.32
CA LYS A 231 0.10 -31.12 0.25
C LYS A 231 -0.19 -29.62 0.16
N GLN A 232 0.68 -28.80 0.75
CA GLN A 232 0.62 -27.32 0.66
C GLN A 232 0.34 -26.89 -0.79
N GLU A 233 -0.68 -26.03 -0.97
CA GLU A 233 -1.16 -25.65 -2.28
C GLU A 233 -1.71 -24.23 -2.34
N LEU A 234 -1.75 -23.67 -3.55
CA LEU A 234 -2.44 -22.42 -3.81
C LEU A 234 -3.90 -22.72 -4.14
N LEU A 235 -4.80 -22.06 -3.41
CA LEU A 235 -6.22 -22.03 -3.69
C LEU A 235 -6.56 -20.73 -4.40
N TYR A 236 -7.12 -20.85 -5.60
CA TYR A 236 -7.61 -19.74 -6.38
C TYR A 236 -9.14 -19.71 -6.32
N TYR A 237 -9.70 -18.56 -6.02
CA TYR A 237 -11.13 -18.31 -6.09
C TYR A 237 -11.43 -17.10 -6.97
N LYS A 238 -12.49 -17.19 -7.77
CA LYS A 238 -13.08 -16.07 -8.51
C LYS A 238 -14.59 -16.13 -8.38
N GLY A 239 -15.20 -15.11 -7.81
CA GLY A 239 -16.64 -15.13 -7.58
C GLY A 239 -17.13 -13.96 -6.74
N GLY A 240 -18.30 -14.17 -6.13
CA GLY A 240 -18.89 -13.21 -5.23
C GLY A 240 -18.34 -13.31 -3.80
N PHE A 241 -18.30 -12.17 -3.12
CA PHE A 241 -17.92 -12.04 -1.73
C PHE A 241 -19.01 -11.29 -0.95
N GLN A 242 -19.22 -11.69 0.30
CA GLN A 242 -20.05 -10.95 1.23
C GLN A 242 -19.41 -11.05 2.62
N ASN A 243 -19.05 -9.89 3.19
CA ASN A 243 -18.42 -9.76 4.50
C ASN A 243 -17.19 -10.66 4.64
N GLY A 244 -16.29 -10.62 3.65
CA GLY A 244 -15.08 -11.43 3.63
C GLY A 244 -15.25 -12.88 3.19
N LEU A 245 -16.47 -13.39 3.02
CA LEU A 245 -16.74 -14.80 2.73
C LEU A 245 -17.20 -15.02 1.29
N TYR A 246 -16.84 -16.15 0.69
CA TYR A 246 -17.38 -16.58 -0.61
C TYR A 246 -18.91 -16.65 -0.56
N HIS A 247 -19.54 -16.00 -1.54
CA HIS A 247 -20.99 -15.87 -1.61
C HIS A 247 -21.47 -15.77 -3.06
N GLY A 248 -22.67 -16.29 -3.36
CA GLY A 248 -23.21 -16.26 -4.71
C GLY A 248 -22.46 -17.21 -5.63
N PHE A 249 -22.34 -16.90 -6.93
CA PHE A 249 -21.67 -17.80 -7.86
C PHE A 249 -20.15 -17.60 -7.84
N GLY A 250 -19.40 -18.69 -7.92
CA GLY A 250 -17.94 -18.64 -8.01
C GLY A 250 -17.32 -19.91 -8.57
N ASP A 251 -16.07 -19.76 -8.99
CA ASP A 251 -15.17 -20.81 -9.44
C ASP A 251 -13.98 -20.88 -8.49
N LEU A 252 -13.71 -22.08 -7.98
CA LEU A 252 -12.59 -22.40 -7.10
C LEU A 252 -11.72 -23.45 -7.78
N LYS A 253 -10.40 -23.29 -7.74
CA LYS A 253 -9.45 -24.31 -8.19
C LYS A 253 -8.21 -24.33 -7.28
N THR A 254 -7.56 -25.48 -7.17
CA THR A 254 -6.28 -25.60 -6.47
C THR A 254 -5.18 -26.13 -7.39
N THR A 255 -3.91 -25.98 -6.99
CA THR A 255 -2.77 -26.47 -7.80
C THR A 255 -2.75 -28.00 -7.92
N HIS A 256 -3.38 -28.74 -7.00
CA HIS A 256 -3.48 -30.21 -7.06
C HIS A 256 -4.83 -30.73 -7.60
N GLY A 257 -5.54 -29.90 -8.37
CA GLY A 257 -6.60 -30.38 -9.26
C GLY A 257 -8.00 -30.43 -8.65
N VAL A 258 -8.19 -29.93 -7.42
CA VAL A 258 -9.53 -29.66 -6.90
C VAL A 258 -10.15 -28.52 -7.71
N LYS A 259 -11.40 -28.67 -8.13
CA LYS A 259 -12.19 -27.65 -8.81
C LYS A 259 -13.63 -27.67 -8.33
N TYR A 260 -14.17 -26.49 -8.07
CA TYR A 260 -15.60 -26.30 -7.83
C TYR A 260 -16.12 -25.13 -8.67
N SER A 261 -17.29 -25.30 -9.26
CA SER A 261 -18.02 -24.24 -9.96
C SER A 261 -19.50 -24.33 -9.60
N GLY A 262 -20.01 -23.32 -8.90
CA GLY A 262 -21.36 -23.37 -8.32
C GLY A 262 -21.66 -22.20 -7.40
N GLN A 263 -22.65 -22.38 -6.53
CA GLN A 263 -23.05 -21.35 -5.58
C GLN A 263 -22.34 -21.52 -4.24
N PHE A 264 -22.10 -20.40 -3.57
CA PHE A 264 -21.50 -20.30 -2.26
C PHE A 264 -22.44 -19.54 -1.33
N LYS A 265 -22.41 -19.89 -0.04
CA LYS A 265 -23.08 -19.15 1.01
C LYS A 265 -22.21 -19.22 2.27
N ASN A 266 -21.78 -18.06 2.76
CA ASN A 266 -20.95 -17.93 3.97
C ASN A 266 -19.69 -18.81 3.89
N GLY A 267 -19.00 -18.79 2.76
CA GLY A 267 -17.76 -19.54 2.54
C GLY A 267 -17.94 -21.00 2.13
N LYS A 268 -19.16 -21.55 2.18
CA LYS A 268 -19.42 -22.98 1.93
C LYS A 268 -20.10 -23.23 0.59
N TYR A 269 -19.86 -24.40 -0.01
CA TYR A 269 -20.64 -24.84 -1.17
C TYR A 269 -22.13 -24.88 -0.83
N HIS A 270 -22.94 -24.32 -1.72
CA HIS A 270 -24.38 -24.21 -1.58
C HIS A 270 -25.07 -24.33 -2.94
N GLY A 271 -26.38 -24.59 -2.95
CA GLY A 271 -27.16 -24.63 -4.18
C GLY A 271 -26.62 -25.64 -5.19
N PHE A 272 -26.81 -25.40 -6.48
CA PHE A 272 -26.32 -26.33 -7.51
C PHE A 272 -24.85 -26.04 -7.85
N GLY A 273 -24.03 -27.10 -7.93
CA GLY A 273 -22.62 -26.97 -8.27
C GLY A 273 -22.01 -28.22 -8.90
N ASN A 274 -20.84 -28.04 -9.50
CA ASN A 274 -19.99 -29.09 -10.02
C ASN A 274 -18.69 -29.12 -9.24
N TYR A 275 -18.37 -30.28 -8.67
CA TYR A 275 -17.16 -30.53 -7.90
C TYR A 275 -16.32 -31.61 -8.59
N LEU A 276 -15.01 -31.41 -8.59
CA LEU A 276 -14.03 -32.33 -9.12
C LEU A 276 -12.83 -32.34 -8.18
N ASP A 277 -12.35 -33.52 -7.85
CA ASP A 277 -11.05 -33.73 -7.22
C ASP A 277 -10.32 -34.91 -7.93
N PRO A 278 -9.11 -35.30 -7.50
CA PRO A 278 -8.40 -36.44 -8.09
C PRO A 278 -9.14 -37.78 -8.02
N PHE A 279 -10.07 -37.96 -7.09
CA PHE A 279 -10.75 -39.23 -6.79
C PHE A 279 -12.18 -39.32 -7.33
N LEU A 280 -12.87 -38.20 -7.50
CA LEU A 280 -14.28 -38.17 -7.86
C LEU A 280 -14.69 -36.89 -8.59
N LYS A 281 -15.84 -36.99 -9.25
CA LYS A 281 -16.61 -35.85 -9.73
C LYS A 281 -18.05 -35.92 -9.26
N TYR A 282 -18.58 -34.79 -8.85
CA TYR A 282 -19.96 -34.63 -8.42
C TYR A 282 -20.62 -33.47 -9.18
N SER A 283 -21.91 -33.63 -9.49
CA SER A 283 -22.76 -32.59 -10.04
C SER A 283 -24.14 -32.72 -9.41
N GLY A 284 -24.58 -31.69 -8.68
CA GLY A 284 -25.80 -31.75 -7.90
C GLY A 284 -25.92 -30.60 -6.90
N TYR A 285 -26.85 -30.75 -5.97
CA TYR A 285 -27.13 -29.74 -4.95
C TYR A 285 -26.23 -29.89 -3.71
N PHE A 286 -25.93 -28.75 -3.07
CA PHE A 286 -25.16 -28.63 -1.85
C PHE A 286 -25.94 -27.82 -0.80
N SER A 287 -25.75 -28.19 0.46
CA SER A 287 -26.18 -27.40 1.63
C SER A 287 -25.09 -27.46 2.69
N ASP A 288 -24.67 -26.29 3.20
CA ASP A 288 -23.63 -26.15 4.21
C ASP A 288 -22.35 -26.96 3.93
N GLY A 289 -21.90 -26.94 2.67
CA GLY A 289 -20.70 -27.64 2.20
C GLY A 289 -20.92 -29.12 1.85
N LYS A 290 -22.09 -29.70 2.15
CA LYS A 290 -22.37 -31.13 1.95
C LYS A 290 -23.26 -31.36 0.73
N MET A 291 -23.05 -32.47 0.01
CA MET A 291 -23.98 -32.91 -1.03
C MET A 291 -25.36 -33.13 -0.40
N ASN A 292 -26.39 -32.51 -0.96
CA ASN A 292 -27.75 -32.57 -0.43
C ASN A 292 -28.76 -32.49 -1.59
N GLY A 293 -29.88 -33.19 -1.53
CA GLY A 293 -30.85 -33.23 -2.62
C GLY A 293 -30.36 -34.04 -3.83
N ASN A 294 -30.86 -33.72 -5.03
CA ASN A 294 -30.56 -34.52 -6.22
C ASN A 294 -29.13 -34.30 -6.75
N GLY A 295 -28.42 -35.38 -7.07
CA GLY A 295 -27.08 -35.29 -7.62
C GLY A 295 -26.60 -36.53 -8.36
N LYS A 296 -25.38 -36.43 -8.90
CA LYS A 296 -24.68 -37.52 -9.55
C LYS A 296 -23.20 -37.47 -9.19
N ILE A 297 -22.72 -38.57 -8.60
CA ILE A 297 -21.30 -38.78 -8.28
C ILE A 297 -20.70 -39.86 -9.18
N LYS A 298 -19.44 -39.70 -9.56
CA LYS A 298 -18.65 -40.74 -10.22
C LYS A 298 -17.24 -40.75 -9.65
N PHE A 299 -16.79 -41.90 -9.19
CA PHE A 299 -15.45 -42.12 -8.64
C PHE A 299 -14.47 -42.56 -9.73
N VAL A 300 -13.17 -42.40 -9.44
CA VAL A 300 -12.05 -42.80 -10.31
C VAL A 300 -12.03 -44.30 -10.58
N ASN A 301 -12.47 -45.11 -9.60
CA ASN A 301 -12.62 -46.57 -9.74
C ASN A 301 -13.75 -47.00 -10.70
N GLY A 302 -14.55 -46.04 -11.19
CA GLY A 302 -15.67 -46.28 -12.10
C GLY A 302 -17.04 -46.46 -11.43
N GLU A 303 -17.11 -46.54 -10.10
CA GLU A 303 -18.37 -46.51 -9.36
C GLU A 303 -19.10 -45.18 -9.59
N SER A 304 -20.43 -45.21 -9.61
CA SER A 304 -21.24 -44.00 -9.74
C SER A 304 -22.60 -44.15 -9.09
N TYR A 305 -23.10 -43.07 -8.51
CA TYR A 305 -24.44 -42.97 -7.97
C TYR A 305 -25.17 -41.78 -8.58
N LYS A 306 -26.46 -41.95 -8.88
CA LYS A 306 -27.38 -40.89 -9.29
C LYS A 306 -28.67 -41.03 -8.48
N GLY A 307 -29.02 -40.02 -7.71
CA GLY A 307 -30.17 -40.06 -6.80
C GLY A 307 -30.13 -38.90 -5.81
N GLU A 308 -30.83 -39.07 -4.70
CA GLU A 308 -30.90 -38.08 -3.63
C GLU A 308 -29.72 -38.25 -2.65
N PHE A 309 -29.35 -37.14 -2.01
CA PHE A 309 -28.29 -37.05 -1.02
C PHE A 309 -28.81 -36.35 0.23
N GLU A 310 -28.37 -36.79 1.40
CA GLU A 310 -28.60 -36.11 2.67
C GLU A 310 -27.29 -36.16 3.46
N ASP A 311 -26.79 -34.99 3.88
CA ASP A 311 -25.51 -34.83 4.60
C ASP A 311 -24.33 -35.59 3.94
N GLY A 312 -24.22 -35.51 2.61
CA GLY A 312 -23.14 -36.15 1.87
C GLY A 312 -23.33 -37.64 1.60
N LYS A 313 -24.42 -38.25 2.07
CA LYS A 313 -24.67 -39.69 1.94
C LYS A 313 -25.82 -39.98 0.98
N TYR A 314 -25.79 -41.14 0.34
CA TYR A 314 -26.89 -41.58 -0.52
C TYR A 314 -28.16 -41.73 0.31
N HIS A 315 -29.23 -41.11 -0.17
CA HIS A 315 -30.54 -41.10 0.46
C HIS A 315 -31.63 -41.24 -0.61
N GLY A 316 -32.86 -41.56 -0.21
CA GLY A 316 -34.03 -41.55 -1.08
C GLY A 316 -33.89 -42.45 -2.31
N VAL A 317 -34.58 -42.10 -3.38
CA VAL A 317 -34.60 -42.91 -4.61
C VAL A 317 -33.31 -42.70 -5.40
N GLY A 318 -32.57 -43.79 -5.66
CA GLY A 318 -31.29 -43.71 -6.34
C GLY A 318 -30.94 -44.88 -7.24
N THR A 319 -29.84 -44.74 -7.96
CA THR A 319 -29.21 -45.79 -8.76
C THR A 319 -27.71 -45.79 -8.55
N LEU A 320 -27.20 -46.81 -7.84
CA LEU A 320 -25.77 -47.11 -7.69
C LEU A 320 -25.32 -48.07 -8.80
N LYS A 321 -24.19 -47.78 -9.44
CA LYS A 321 -23.49 -48.66 -10.38
C LYS A 321 -22.06 -48.86 -9.88
N ILE A 322 -21.70 -50.10 -9.59
CA ILE A 322 -20.36 -50.44 -9.11
C ILE A 322 -19.45 -50.77 -10.31
N ASN A 323 -19.96 -51.55 -11.24
CA ASN A 323 -19.28 -51.89 -12.49
C ASN A 323 -20.33 -52.28 -13.54
N LYS A 324 -19.89 -52.71 -14.73
CA LYS A 324 -20.81 -53.11 -15.84
C LYS A 324 -21.83 -54.18 -15.43
N LYS A 325 -21.56 -55.00 -14.41
CA LYS A 325 -22.40 -56.14 -14.00
C LYS A 325 -23.25 -55.88 -12.74
N LYS A 326 -22.83 -54.97 -11.85
CA LYS A 326 -23.50 -54.70 -10.57
C LYS A 326 -24.16 -53.31 -10.54
N LYS A 327 -25.48 -53.30 -10.41
CA LYS A 327 -26.33 -52.09 -10.35
C LYS A 327 -27.44 -52.29 -9.33
N PHE A 328 -27.66 -51.31 -8.48
CA PHE A 328 -28.73 -51.26 -7.47
C PHE A 328 -29.63 -50.05 -7.77
N LYS A 329 -30.94 -50.25 -7.80
CA LYS A 329 -31.93 -49.20 -8.04
C LYS A 329 -33.07 -49.36 -7.04
N GLY A 330 -33.37 -48.30 -6.29
CA GLY A 330 -34.37 -48.31 -5.23
C GLY A 330 -34.03 -47.27 -4.16
N ASP A 331 -34.54 -47.49 -2.95
CA ASP A 331 -34.37 -46.57 -1.84
C ASP A 331 -33.02 -46.77 -1.12
N PHE A 332 -32.41 -45.65 -0.72
CA PHE A 332 -31.19 -45.59 0.06
C PHE A 332 -31.44 -44.83 1.37
N PHE A 333 -30.76 -45.24 2.44
CA PHE A 333 -30.74 -44.52 3.70
C PHE A 333 -29.31 -44.49 4.23
N TYR A 334 -28.69 -43.30 4.25
CA TYR A 334 -27.33 -43.06 4.74
C TYR A 334 -26.32 -44.07 4.16
N ASN A 335 -26.14 -44.07 2.84
CA ASN A 335 -25.27 -44.97 2.05
C ASN A 335 -25.72 -46.44 1.98
N THR A 336 -26.81 -46.83 2.65
CA THR A 336 -27.26 -48.22 2.72
C THR A 336 -28.45 -48.46 1.79
N PHE A 337 -28.39 -49.51 0.96
CA PHE A 337 -29.49 -49.87 0.05
C PHE A 337 -30.59 -50.61 0.80
N ILE A 338 -31.85 -50.26 0.54
CA ILE A 338 -33.01 -50.92 1.14
C ILE A 338 -33.59 -51.92 0.12
N GLU A 339 -33.58 -53.20 0.48
CA GLU A 339 -34.13 -54.31 -0.31
C GLU A 339 -35.09 -55.11 0.59
N ASP A 340 -36.37 -55.16 0.24
CA ASP A 340 -37.43 -55.85 1.02
C ASP A 340 -37.47 -55.46 2.51
N GLY A 341 -37.27 -54.17 2.81
CA GLY A 341 -37.26 -53.65 4.18
C GLY A 341 -35.98 -53.96 4.97
N LYS A 342 -34.96 -54.55 4.35
CA LYS A 342 -33.66 -54.83 4.96
C LYS A 342 -32.59 -53.88 4.44
N TYR A 343 -31.74 -53.44 5.37
CA TYR A 343 -30.58 -52.59 5.10
C TYR A 343 -29.41 -53.43 4.60
N ARG A 344 -28.89 -53.11 3.42
CA ARG A 344 -27.78 -53.82 2.78
C ARG A 344 -26.68 -52.85 2.38
N VAL A 345 -25.49 -53.02 2.95
CA VAL A 345 -24.28 -52.34 2.48
C VAL A 345 -23.90 -52.95 1.14
N VAL A 346 -23.88 -52.12 0.10
CA VAL A 346 -23.70 -52.57 -1.29
C VAL A 346 -22.42 -52.05 -1.94
N SER A 347 -21.73 -51.08 -1.34
CA SER A 347 -20.42 -50.59 -1.75
C SER A 347 -19.49 -50.43 -0.54
N ASP A 348 -18.21 -50.76 -0.75
CA ASP A 348 -17.14 -50.51 0.21
C ASP A 348 -16.59 -49.06 0.08
N PHE A 349 -16.90 -48.38 -1.03
CA PHE A 349 -16.63 -46.97 -1.28
C PHE A 349 -17.80 -46.12 -0.77
N MET A 350 -17.88 -45.97 0.55
CA MET A 350 -18.81 -45.04 1.17
C MET A 350 -18.13 -43.68 1.36
N HIS A 351 -18.71 -42.65 0.76
CA HIS A 351 -18.31 -41.27 1.02
C HIS A 351 -19.03 -40.81 2.29
N ASN A 352 -18.27 -40.40 3.31
CA ASN A 352 -18.83 -39.93 4.59
C ASN A 352 -19.08 -38.41 4.64
N GLY A 353 -19.19 -37.77 3.48
CA GLY A 353 -19.38 -36.32 3.33
C GLY A 353 -18.09 -35.52 3.20
N PHE A 354 -18.26 -34.26 2.81
CA PHE A 354 -17.23 -33.21 2.92
C PHE A 354 -17.36 -32.57 4.31
N GLU A 355 -16.25 -32.46 5.04
CA GLU A 355 -16.12 -31.43 6.07
C GLU A 355 -15.44 -30.26 5.38
N ASP A 356 -16.25 -29.28 4.98
CA ASP A 356 -15.77 -28.05 4.35
C ASP A 356 -15.09 -27.19 5.43
N ASN A 357 -13.88 -27.58 5.83
CA ASN A 357 -12.94 -26.74 6.54
C ASN A 357 -11.98 -26.14 5.49
N LEU A 358 -12.53 -25.31 4.61
CA LEU A 358 -11.71 -24.32 3.89
C LEU A 358 -11.08 -23.30 4.87
N GLY A 359 -11.46 -23.34 6.16
CA GLY A 359 -10.73 -22.76 7.28
C GLY A 359 -9.69 -23.73 7.83
N VAL A 360 -8.42 -23.32 7.73
CA VAL A 360 -7.22 -23.75 8.45
C VAL A 360 -7.32 -25.10 9.18
N PHE A 361 -6.58 -26.09 8.68
CA PHE A 361 -6.13 -27.21 9.50
C PHE A 361 -5.17 -26.65 10.58
N GLU A 362 -5.68 -26.34 11.76
CA GLU A 362 -4.87 -26.20 12.97
C GLU A 362 -4.69 -27.58 13.56
N ASP A 363 -3.68 -28.31 13.07
CA ASP A 363 -3.14 -29.39 13.90
C ASP A 363 -2.32 -28.71 15.01
N GLU A 364 -2.86 -28.68 16.22
CA GLU A 364 -2.28 -28.00 17.40
C GLU A 364 -0.88 -28.56 17.80
N ASN A 365 -0.37 -29.60 17.12
CA ASN A 365 0.82 -30.35 17.54
C ASN A 365 1.95 -30.45 16.51
N GLU A 366 1.87 -29.83 15.33
CA GLU A 366 3.00 -29.76 14.39
C GLU A 366 3.30 -28.32 13.94
N GLU A 367 4.38 -27.73 14.49
CA GLU A 367 5.06 -26.57 13.89
C GLU A 367 5.68 -27.00 12.56
N VAL A 368 4.87 -27.06 11.50
CA VAL A 368 5.38 -27.14 10.14
C VAL A 368 5.81 -25.74 9.75
N ASN A 369 7.12 -25.56 9.58
CA ASN A 369 7.72 -24.35 9.04
C ASN A 369 7.08 -24.04 7.68
N ILE A 370 6.22 -23.01 7.64
CA ILE A 370 5.55 -22.56 6.42
C ILE A 370 6.62 -21.84 5.62
N SER A 371 7.11 -22.44 4.54
CA SER A 371 7.84 -21.65 3.55
C SER A 371 6.84 -20.70 2.91
N ASN A 372 7.15 -19.40 2.96
CA ASN A 372 6.47 -18.35 2.22
C ASN A 372 6.21 -18.80 0.77
N PRO A 373 5.14 -18.31 0.14
CA PRO A 373 4.95 -18.54 -1.29
C PRO A 373 6.22 -18.06 -2.00
N ASN A 374 6.59 -18.70 -3.10
CA ASN A 374 7.64 -18.11 -3.93
C ASN A 374 7.14 -16.71 -4.34
N ILE A 375 7.89 -15.69 -3.94
CA ILE A 375 7.57 -14.29 -4.18
C ILE A 375 7.34 -14.02 -5.68
N GLU A 376 7.93 -14.85 -6.54
CA GLU A 376 7.77 -14.79 -7.98
C GLU A 376 6.39 -15.27 -8.46
N ASP A 377 5.78 -16.27 -7.81
CA ASP A 377 4.40 -16.70 -8.12
C ASP A 377 3.39 -15.62 -7.70
N VAL A 378 3.70 -14.87 -6.64
CA VAL A 378 2.90 -13.75 -6.14
C VAL A 378 3.04 -12.54 -7.06
N LYS A 379 4.26 -12.19 -7.47
CA LYS A 379 4.54 -11.10 -8.41
C LYS A 379 3.96 -11.32 -9.79
N GLU A 380 4.11 -12.52 -10.37
CA GLU A 380 3.57 -12.84 -11.70
C GLU A 380 2.05 -12.63 -11.73
N ILE A 381 1.35 -12.98 -10.64
CA ILE A 381 -0.10 -12.84 -10.57
C ILE A 381 -0.53 -11.40 -10.22
N LEU A 382 0.22 -10.69 -9.37
CA LEU A 382 0.01 -9.25 -9.16
C LEU A 382 0.16 -8.49 -10.50
N GLN A 383 1.12 -8.88 -11.35
CA GLN A 383 1.33 -8.30 -12.68
C GLN A 383 0.31 -8.76 -13.73
N GLU A 384 -0.21 -9.99 -13.68
CA GLU A 384 -1.31 -10.43 -14.56
C GLU A 384 -2.63 -9.69 -14.26
N GLU A 385 -2.83 -9.23 -13.02
CA GLU A 385 -4.09 -8.67 -12.58
C GLU A 385 -4.06 -7.14 -12.42
N ILE A 386 -2.95 -6.50 -12.06
CA ILE A 386 -2.75 -5.08 -12.37
C ILE A 386 -2.52 -5.03 -13.88
N ASN A 387 -3.58 -4.80 -14.64
CA ASN A 387 -3.56 -4.80 -16.12
C ASN A 387 -2.83 -3.57 -16.69
N GLU A 388 -1.84 -3.08 -15.95
CA GLU A 388 -0.95 -1.97 -16.21
C GLU A 388 0.36 -2.25 -15.49
N LYS A 389 1.49 -1.91 -16.08
CA LYS A 389 2.76 -2.01 -15.37
C LYS A 389 2.86 -0.97 -14.26
N LEU A 390 3.57 -1.33 -13.19
CA LEU A 390 3.91 -0.40 -12.12
C LEU A 390 5.31 0.18 -12.32
N PHE A 391 5.43 1.48 -12.05
CA PHE A 391 6.64 2.28 -12.17
C PHE A 391 6.93 2.93 -10.81
N LEU A 392 8.13 2.69 -10.28
CA LEU A 392 8.58 3.28 -9.02
C LEU A 392 9.56 4.42 -9.32
N PHE A 393 9.21 5.63 -8.92
CA PHE A 393 10.13 6.76 -8.89
C PHE A 393 10.78 6.82 -7.53
N ILE A 394 12.09 7.09 -7.47
CA ILE A 394 12.82 7.28 -6.21
C ILE A 394 13.79 8.45 -6.33
N ASP A 395 14.14 9.01 -5.18
CA ASP A 395 15.19 10.00 -5.00
C ASP A 395 15.69 9.92 -3.55
N THR A 396 16.98 10.21 -3.32
CA THR A 396 17.60 10.15 -2.00
C THR A 396 18.33 11.44 -1.64
N GLU A 397 18.13 11.94 -0.43
CA GLU A 397 19.04 12.91 0.19
C GLU A 397 20.04 12.19 1.08
N THR A 398 21.26 12.71 1.13
CA THR A 398 22.37 12.04 1.82
C THR A 398 23.31 13.00 2.55
N THR A 399 24.22 12.45 3.35
CA THR A 399 25.26 13.24 4.06
C THR A 399 26.43 13.68 3.19
N GLY A 400 26.52 13.26 1.92
CA GLY A 400 27.68 13.48 1.06
C GLY A 400 27.30 13.80 -0.37
N LEU A 401 28.29 14.17 -1.20
CA LEU A 401 28.03 14.45 -2.62
C LEU A 401 28.48 13.27 -3.51
N PRO A 402 27.81 13.03 -4.65
CA PRO A 402 28.01 11.85 -5.51
C PRO A 402 29.43 11.53 -5.98
N GLU A 403 30.36 12.50 -5.95
CA GLU A 403 31.70 12.33 -6.52
C GLU A 403 32.83 12.51 -5.50
N THR A 404 32.54 12.79 -4.22
CA THR A 404 33.55 13.23 -3.25
C THR A 404 33.73 12.34 -2.02
N ASP A 405 32.72 11.59 -1.60
CA ASP A 405 32.71 10.97 -0.27
C ASP A 405 32.55 9.44 -0.31
N GLU A 406 33.45 8.72 0.36
CA GLU A 406 33.46 7.24 0.40
C GLU A 406 32.50 6.65 1.46
N ASN A 407 31.93 7.48 2.35
CA ASN A 407 30.97 7.08 3.38
C ASN A 407 29.79 8.05 3.37
N VAL A 408 28.76 7.69 2.60
CA VAL A 408 27.52 8.45 2.47
C VAL A 408 26.44 7.72 3.25
N SER A 409 25.75 8.44 4.14
CA SER A 409 24.59 7.92 4.86
C SER A 409 23.30 8.48 4.27
N LEU A 410 22.28 7.62 4.16
CA LEU A 410 20.94 8.02 3.74
C LEU A 410 20.33 8.98 4.78
N VAL A 411 19.85 10.13 4.31
CA VAL A 411 19.17 11.15 5.12
C VAL A 411 17.68 11.16 4.82
N GLU A 412 17.27 11.13 3.55
CA GLU A 412 15.85 11.05 3.17
C GLU A 412 15.70 10.08 1.98
N LEU A 413 14.68 9.24 1.98
CA LEU A 413 14.29 8.42 0.82
C LEU A 413 12.90 8.80 0.37
N ALA A 414 12.75 9.36 -0.82
CA ALA A 414 11.46 9.60 -1.44
C ALA A 414 11.10 8.53 -2.47
N PHE A 415 9.79 8.33 -2.65
CA PHE A 415 9.25 7.40 -3.62
C PHE A 415 7.90 7.86 -4.18
N ILE A 416 7.61 7.51 -5.44
CA ILE A 416 6.26 7.58 -6.02
C ILE A 416 6.00 6.30 -6.80
N LEU A 417 4.91 5.60 -6.50
CA LEU A 417 4.43 4.45 -7.26
C LEU A 417 3.33 4.90 -8.21
N THR A 418 3.47 4.59 -9.49
CA THR A 418 2.46 4.90 -10.52
C THR A 418 2.14 3.70 -11.39
N THR A 419 1.01 3.75 -12.10
CA THR A 419 0.71 2.83 -13.19
C THR A 419 1.23 3.36 -14.54
N GLU A 420 1.23 2.51 -15.57
CA GLU A 420 1.65 2.89 -16.92
C GLU A 420 0.82 4.03 -17.55
N SER A 421 -0.42 4.23 -17.08
CA SER A 421 -1.27 5.35 -17.47
C SER A 421 -1.02 6.64 -16.67
N ASN A 422 0.09 6.72 -15.92
CA ASN A 422 0.43 7.84 -15.03
C ASN A 422 -0.63 8.10 -13.94
N ARG A 423 -1.25 7.04 -13.42
CA ARG A 423 -2.07 7.15 -12.21
C ARG A 423 -1.18 6.93 -10.99
N ILE A 424 -1.08 7.93 -10.13
CA ILE A 424 -0.38 7.81 -8.84
C ILE A 424 -1.15 6.82 -7.96
N ILE A 425 -0.42 5.85 -7.42
CA ILE A 425 -0.91 4.82 -6.52
C ILE A 425 -0.61 5.20 -5.06
N CYS A 426 0.64 5.57 -4.79
CA CYS A 426 1.10 6.10 -3.51
C CYS A 426 2.42 6.86 -3.69
N TYR A 427 2.79 7.62 -2.66
CA TYR A 427 4.09 8.26 -2.58
C TYR A 427 4.42 8.68 -1.16
N GLY A 428 5.67 9.03 -0.92
CA GLY A 428 6.08 9.65 0.32
C GLY A 428 7.57 9.88 0.35
N SER A 429 8.04 10.38 1.48
CA SER A 429 9.45 10.36 1.82
C SER A 429 9.63 9.90 3.26
N PHE A 430 10.77 9.26 3.50
CA PHE A 430 11.21 8.82 4.81
C PHE A 430 12.43 9.63 5.20
N LEU A 431 12.30 10.46 6.22
CA LEU A 431 13.46 11.02 6.89
C LEU A 431 14.12 9.91 7.72
N VAL A 432 15.43 9.72 7.60
CA VAL A 432 16.18 8.69 8.32
C VAL A 432 16.80 9.31 9.56
N LYS A 433 16.58 8.64 10.69
CA LYS A 433 17.16 9.05 11.97
C LYS A 433 18.67 8.85 11.95
N PRO A 434 19.47 9.87 12.30
CA PRO A 434 20.92 9.73 12.28
C PRO A 434 21.41 8.73 13.32
N ASP A 435 22.02 7.63 12.86
CA ASP A 435 22.76 6.68 13.68
C ASP A 435 24.20 6.57 13.17
N GLY A 436 25.15 7.02 13.99
CA GLY A 436 26.57 7.02 13.63
C GLY A 436 27.01 8.09 12.62
N PHE A 437 26.12 8.95 12.14
CA PHE A 437 26.44 10.09 11.26
C PHE A 437 25.87 11.42 11.75
N LYS A 438 26.34 12.52 11.14
CA LYS A 438 25.82 13.87 11.36
C LYS A 438 25.67 14.57 10.00
N ILE A 439 24.53 15.23 9.78
CA ILE A 439 24.31 16.11 8.63
C ILE A 439 25.15 17.38 8.85
N SER A 440 26.04 17.73 7.93
CA SER A 440 26.85 18.95 8.07
C SER A 440 25.97 20.19 7.88
N ASP A 441 26.39 21.34 8.41
CA ASP A 441 25.62 22.59 8.23
C ASP A 441 25.48 22.97 6.74
N GLU A 442 26.52 22.70 5.94
CA GLU A 442 26.52 22.93 4.48
C GLU A 442 25.49 22.05 3.76
N ILE A 443 25.42 20.76 4.11
CA ILE A 443 24.42 19.86 3.54
C ILE A 443 23.02 20.21 4.05
N SER A 444 22.90 20.56 5.33
CA SER A 444 21.62 20.97 5.95
C SER A 444 21.00 22.19 5.26
N GLU A 445 21.83 23.19 4.91
CA GLU A 445 21.39 24.35 4.12
C GLU A 445 21.03 23.98 2.67
N LEU A 446 21.67 22.95 2.11
CA LEU A 446 21.41 22.49 0.74
C LEU A 446 20.09 21.74 0.61
N ILE A 447 19.85 20.77 1.50
CA ILE A 447 18.71 19.83 1.41
C ILE A 447 17.53 20.24 2.31
N ASN A 448 17.67 21.35 3.03
CA ASN A 448 16.67 21.88 3.95
C ASN A 448 16.20 20.86 5.01
N ILE A 449 17.15 20.11 5.58
CA ILE A 449 16.93 19.13 6.66
C ILE A 449 17.98 19.33 7.75
N THR A 450 17.53 19.51 8.99
CA THR A 450 18.44 19.67 10.13
C THR A 450 18.70 18.35 10.88
N ASN A 451 19.80 18.26 11.62
CA ASN A 451 20.02 17.10 12.51
C ASN A 451 18.93 17.00 13.59
N GLU A 452 18.41 18.12 14.07
CA GLU A 452 17.36 18.14 15.10
C GLU A 452 16.06 17.56 14.53
N GLU A 453 15.67 18.01 13.33
CA GLU A 453 14.54 17.45 12.58
C GLU A 453 14.73 15.95 12.33
N ALA A 454 15.90 15.53 11.83
CA ALA A 454 16.18 14.12 11.56
C ALA A 454 16.17 13.25 12.83
N ILE A 455 16.62 13.76 13.97
CA ILE A 455 16.57 13.04 15.26
C ILE A 455 15.14 12.94 15.80
N GLU A 456 14.35 14.01 15.65
CA GLU A 456 12.99 14.09 16.21
C GLU A 456 11.95 13.37 15.34
N ASN A 457 12.09 13.47 14.01
CA ASN A 457 11.09 13.04 13.04
C ASN A 457 11.54 11.85 12.19
N GLY A 458 12.80 11.47 12.26
CA GLY A 458 13.38 10.40 11.45
C GLY A 458 12.98 9.00 11.92
N PHE A 459 12.90 8.11 10.95
CA PHE A 459 12.65 6.68 11.12
C PHE A 459 13.95 5.91 11.33
N GLU A 460 13.86 4.76 12.00
CA GLU A 460 14.98 3.82 12.06
C GLU A 460 15.26 3.28 10.64
N LEU A 461 16.55 3.22 10.26
CA LEU A 461 16.98 2.86 8.91
C LEU A 461 16.42 1.49 8.45
N GLU A 462 16.33 0.51 9.36
CA GLU A 462 15.83 -0.84 9.05
C GLU A 462 14.38 -0.82 8.53
N ASP A 463 13.51 0.01 9.13
CA ASP A 463 12.10 0.13 8.71
C ASP A 463 11.97 0.76 7.32
N VAL A 464 12.79 1.77 7.03
CA VAL A 464 12.84 2.45 5.73
C VAL A 464 13.31 1.50 4.63
N ILE A 465 14.38 0.74 4.90
CA ILE A 465 14.93 -0.24 3.96
C ILE A 465 13.93 -1.38 3.72
N SER A 466 13.30 -1.91 4.76
CA SER A 466 12.28 -2.96 4.64
C SER A 466 11.12 -2.52 3.73
N PHE A 467 10.62 -1.30 3.91
CA PHE A 467 9.57 -0.76 3.05
C PHE A 467 10.03 -0.58 1.60
N ALA A 468 11.25 -0.08 1.37
CA ALA A 468 11.81 0.04 0.03
C ALA A 468 11.93 -1.33 -0.67
N VAL A 469 12.29 -2.39 0.08
CA VAL A 469 12.33 -3.77 -0.41
C VAL A 469 10.96 -4.24 -0.86
N GLU A 470 9.93 -3.98 -0.05
CA GLU A 470 8.55 -4.34 -0.40
C GLU A 470 8.09 -3.61 -1.67
N LEU A 471 8.30 -2.29 -1.77
CA LEU A 471 7.90 -1.51 -2.95
C LEU A 471 8.63 -1.95 -4.22
N THR A 472 9.95 -2.15 -4.16
CA THR A 472 10.73 -2.58 -5.32
C THR A 472 10.34 -3.98 -5.79
N SER A 473 9.82 -4.83 -4.90
CA SER A 473 9.30 -6.15 -5.26
C SER A 473 8.07 -6.08 -6.17
N LEU A 474 7.30 -4.98 -6.12
CA LEU A 474 6.06 -4.80 -6.88
C LEU A 474 6.27 -4.31 -8.32
N VAL A 475 7.46 -3.80 -8.63
CA VAL A 475 7.73 -3.12 -9.90
C VAL A 475 8.76 -3.86 -10.76
N THR A 476 8.72 -3.56 -12.05
CA THR A 476 9.74 -3.98 -13.03
C THR A 476 10.63 -2.83 -13.49
N VAL A 477 10.20 -1.59 -13.24
CA VAL A 477 10.87 -0.36 -13.68
C VAL A 477 11.05 0.57 -12.49
N ILE A 478 12.27 1.05 -12.32
CA ILE A 478 12.60 2.08 -11.32
C ILE A 478 13.19 3.28 -12.05
N ILE A 479 12.76 4.47 -11.69
CA ILE A 479 13.05 5.72 -12.38
C ILE A 479 13.55 6.74 -11.36
N GLY A 480 14.55 7.53 -11.74
CA GLY A 480 15.06 8.63 -10.92
C GLY A 480 15.83 9.62 -11.78
N HIS A 481 16.23 10.74 -11.19
CA HIS A 481 17.11 11.71 -11.83
C HIS A 481 18.48 11.61 -11.19
N ASN A 482 19.48 11.12 -11.93
CA ASN A 482 20.75 10.64 -11.37
C ASN A 482 20.68 9.34 -10.54
N ILE A 483 19.65 8.52 -10.81
CA ILE A 483 19.33 7.25 -10.12
C ILE A 483 20.48 6.26 -9.82
N ASP A 484 21.57 6.28 -10.59
CA ASP A 484 22.73 5.44 -10.29
C ASP A 484 23.26 5.73 -8.87
N TYR A 485 23.29 7.01 -8.49
CA TYR A 485 23.74 7.44 -7.17
C TYR A 485 22.78 6.98 -6.07
N ASP A 486 21.49 7.17 -6.26
CA ASP A 486 20.46 6.75 -5.30
C ASP A 486 20.50 5.24 -5.04
N ILE A 487 20.71 4.46 -6.10
CA ILE A 487 20.88 3.01 -6.01
C ILE A 487 22.15 2.64 -5.22
N GLU A 488 23.28 3.31 -5.48
CA GLU A 488 24.53 3.07 -4.75
C GLU A 488 24.38 3.34 -3.24
N VAL A 489 23.65 4.41 -2.88
CA VAL A 489 23.34 4.76 -1.48
C VAL A 489 22.49 3.66 -0.85
N LEU A 490 21.39 3.26 -1.49
CA LEU A 490 20.51 2.21 -0.98
C LEU A 490 21.23 0.86 -0.86
N GLU A 491 22.04 0.46 -1.85
CA GLU A 491 22.85 -0.76 -1.81
C GLU A 491 23.86 -0.73 -0.66
N SER A 492 24.46 0.43 -0.38
CA SER A 492 25.37 0.62 0.76
C SER A 492 24.67 0.37 2.08
N GLU A 493 23.49 0.97 2.30
CA GLU A 493 22.73 0.80 3.54
C GLU A 493 22.23 -0.64 3.73
N LEU A 494 21.80 -1.29 2.65
CA LEU A 494 21.40 -2.70 2.66
C LEU A 494 22.51 -3.67 3.07
N ASN A 495 23.77 -3.36 2.77
CA ASN A 495 24.89 -4.20 3.19
C ASN A 495 25.00 -4.34 4.72
N ASN A 496 24.38 -3.44 5.46
CA ASN A 496 24.38 -3.42 6.92
C ASN A 496 23.12 -4.07 7.54
N THR A 497 22.17 -4.57 6.73
CA THR A 497 20.88 -5.13 7.20
C THR A 497 20.72 -6.63 6.90
N THR A 498 19.80 -7.29 7.60
CA THR A 498 19.45 -8.71 7.36
C THR A 498 18.65 -8.94 6.07
N ASP A 499 18.07 -7.89 5.49
CA ASP A 499 17.17 -7.95 4.32
C ASP A 499 17.89 -8.01 2.96
N LYS A 500 19.23 -7.99 2.98
CA LYS A 500 20.10 -8.13 1.81
C LYS A 500 19.77 -9.33 0.91
N LEU A 501 19.12 -10.38 1.43
CA LEU A 501 18.72 -11.56 0.66
C LEU A 501 17.47 -11.33 -0.21
N TYR A 502 16.70 -10.28 0.02
CA TYR A 502 15.41 -10.02 -0.63
C TYR A 502 15.42 -8.82 -1.57
N PHE A 503 16.46 -7.98 -1.52
CA PHE A 503 16.58 -6.82 -2.38
C PHE A 503 17.36 -7.12 -3.65
N ASN A 504 16.71 -6.94 -4.81
CA ASN A 504 17.36 -7.13 -6.10
C ASN A 504 16.98 -5.97 -7.03
N PHE A 505 17.95 -5.08 -7.29
CA PHE A 505 17.85 -4.12 -8.38
C PHE A 505 18.27 -4.71 -9.73
N TYR A 506 19.03 -5.82 -9.72
CA TYR A 506 19.65 -6.39 -10.92
C TYR A 506 18.64 -7.01 -11.90
N ASP A 507 17.44 -7.38 -11.44
CA ASP A 507 16.34 -7.86 -12.28
C ASP A 507 15.42 -6.73 -12.76
N LYS A 508 15.64 -5.48 -12.32
CA LYS A 508 14.80 -4.32 -12.66
C LYS A 508 15.38 -3.53 -13.81
N LYS A 509 14.51 -2.91 -14.62
CA LYS A 509 14.94 -1.90 -15.58
C LYS A 509 15.07 -0.56 -14.86
N ILE A 510 16.28 -0.01 -14.84
CA ILE A 510 16.57 1.31 -14.28
C ILE A 510 16.55 2.36 -15.39
N ILE A 511 15.83 3.46 -15.18
CA ILE A 511 15.75 4.59 -16.11
C ILE A 511 16.23 5.85 -15.41
N CYS A 512 17.28 6.47 -15.95
CA CYS A 512 17.81 7.73 -15.45
C CYS A 512 17.35 8.88 -16.35
N THR A 513 16.43 9.73 -15.90
CA THR A 513 15.90 10.84 -16.71
C THR A 513 16.99 11.83 -17.12
N MET A 514 18.00 12.04 -16.27
CA MET A 514 19.20 12.81 -16.57
C MET A 514 19.92 12.31 -17.84
N LYS A 515 20.18 11.00 -17.92
CA LYS A 515 20.89 10.40 -19.06
C LYS A 515 20.01 10.38 -20.31
N GLU A 516 18.77 9.91 -20.18
CA GLU A 516 17.83 9.76 -21.30
C GLU A 516 17.45 11.10 -21.96
N SER A 517 17.42 12.19 -21.20
CA SER A 517 17.06 13.51 -21.72
C SER A 517 18.25 14.32 -22.29
N THR A 518 19.47 13.82 -22.20
CA THR A 518 20.69 14.60 -22.55
C THR A 518 20.68 15.09 -24.00
N ASP A 519 20.34 14.22 -24.96
CA ASP A 519 20.28 14.58 -26.38
C ASP A 519 19.06 15.44 -26.73
N PHE A 520 18.01 15.39 -25.91
CA PHE A 520 16.83 16.25 -26.03
C PHE A 520 17.13 17.68 -25.56
N CYS A 521 17.79 17.83 -24.41
CA CYS A 521 18.10 19.13 -23.83
C CYS A 521 19.22 19.86 -24.59
N GLN A 522 20.17 19.13 -25.19
CA GLN A 522 21.26 19.69 -26.01
C GLN A 522 22.10 20.78 -25.33
N ILE A 523 22.25 20.71 -24.00
CA ILE A 523 22.96 21.72 -23.23
C ILE A 523 24.45 21.55 -23.45
N LYS A 524 25.12 22.55 -24.02
CA LYS A 524 26.54 22.43 -24.40
C LYS A 524 27.46 22.47 -23.17
N SER A 525 28.36 21.49 -23.09
CA SER A 525 29.52 21.56 -22.19
C SER A 525 30.71 22.30 -22.85
N PHE A 526 31.72 22.63 -22.05
CA PHE A 526 32.99 23.19 -22.52
C PHE A 526 33.69 22.36 -23.61
N ASN A 527 33.41 21.06 -23.69
CA ASN A 527 34.05 20.12 -24.61
C ASN A 527 33.22 19.83 -25.87
N TYR A 528 32.23 20.67 -26.20
CA TYR A 528 31.33 20.53 -27.37
C TYR A 528 30.46 19.25 -27.38
N LYS A 529 30.51 18.43 -26.31
CA LYS A 529 29.51 17.39 -26.03
C LYS A 529 28.36 17.98 -25.22
N TYR A 530 27.16 17.40 -25.33
CA TYR A 530 26.07 17.77 -24.43
C TYR A 530 26.39 17.30 -23.01
N LYS A 531 26.16 18.19 -22.03
CA LYS A 531 26.24 17.82 -20.62
C LYS A 531 24.94 17.17 -20.19
N TRP A 532 25.01 16.39 -19.12
CA TRP A 532 23.83 15.94 -18.39
C TRP A 532 23.07 17.16 -17.86
N PRO A 533 21.75 17.26 -18.11
CA PRO A 533 20.93 18.33 -17.57
C PRO A 533 20.73 18.12 -16.07
N LYS A 534 20.76 19.21 -15.30
CA LYS A 534 20.17 19.20 -13.95
C LYS A 534 18.66 19.02 -14.05
N LEU A 535 18.00 18.61 -12.96
CA LEU A 535 16.54 18.43 -12.94
C LEU A 535 15.80 19.72 -13.32
N GLU A 536 16.22 20.86 -12.76
CA GLU A 536 15.70 22.19 -13.10
C GLU A 536 15.84 22.52 -14.61
N GLU A 537 16.97 22.14 -15.21
CA GLU A 537 17.23 22.41 -16.64
C GLU A 537 16.37 21.53 -17.53
N LEU A 538 16.17 20.26 -17.13
CA LEU A 538 15.24 19.35 -17.79
C LEU A 538 13.81 19.87 -17.69
N TYR A 539 13.36 20.22 -16.49
CA TYR A 539 12.02 20.74 -16.23
C TYR A 539 11.76 22.01 -17.04
N LEU A 540 12.70 22.96 -17.04
CA LEU A 540 12.63 24.16 -17.86
C LEU A 540 12.53 23.86 -19.35
N THR A 541 13.30 22.88 -19.83
CA THR A 541 13.29 22.49 -21.25
C THR A 541 11.93 21.90 -21.65
N ILE A 542 11.29 21.15 -20.75
CA ILE A 542 10.01 20.48 -21.01
C ILE A 542 8.83 21.46 -20.89
N PHE A 543 8.77 22.21 -19.79
CA PHE A 543 7.59 22.98 -19.39
C PHE A 543 7.73 24.50 -19.59
N GLY A 544 8.94 25.00 -19.85
CA GLY A 544 9.20 26.43 -20.06
C GLY A 544 9.17 27.27 -18.78
N VAL A 545 9.07 26.63 -17.61
CA VAL A 545 9.08 27.26 -16.28
C VAL A 545 9.98 26.45 -15.34
N VAL A 546 10.45 27.08 -14.26
CA VAL A 546 11.21 26.43 -13.18
C VAL A 546 10.33 26.56 -11.93
N PRO A 547 9.85 25.47 -11.32
CA PRO A 547 9.16 25.54 -10.03
C PRO A 547 10.12 26.03 -8.94
N GLU A 548 9.59 26.56 -7.83
CA GLU A 548 10.40 26.77 -6.63
C GLU A 548 10.74 25.38 -6.06
N PHE A 549 11.96 24.90 -6.29
CA PHE A 549 12.45 23.62 -5.76
C PHE A 549 12.84 23.80 -4.29
N ASP A 550 12.27 22.98 -3.41
CA ASP A 550 12.55 22.99 -1.96
C ASP A 550 13.74 22.07 -1.59
N HIS A 551 14.48 21.55 -2.58
CA HIS A 551 15.61 20.61 -2.41
C HIS A 551 15.34 19.46 -1.40
N ARG A 552 14.10 18.99 -1.36
CA ARG A 552 13.66 17.81 -0.61
C ARG A 552 13.47 16.67 -1.59
N ALA A 553 13.85 15.44 -1.20
CA ALA A 553 13.82 14.28 -2.09
C ALA A 553 12.45 14.09 -2.77
N LEU A 554 11.36 14.37 -2.05
CA LEU A 554 10.01 14.19 -2.57
C LEU A 554 9.67 15.19 -3.69
N ALA A 555 10.06 16.45 -3.56
CA ALA A 555 9.83 17.47 -4.59
C ALA A 555 10.57 17.12 -5.89
N ASP A 556 11.79 16.60 -5.75
CA ASP A 556 12.62 16.17 -6.87
C ASP A 556 12.09 14.86 -7.49
N THR A 557 11.55 13.94 -6.68
CA THR A 557 10.86 12.74 -7.17
C THR A 557 9.61 13.09 -7.98
N VAL A 558 8.79 14.03 -7.51
CA VAL A 558 7.59 14.51 -8.23
C VAL A 558 8.00 15.15 -9.57
N SER A 559 8.96 16.06 -9.53
CA SER A 559 9.47 16.74 -10.73
C SER A 559 10.06 15.74 -11.73
N THR A 560 10.76 14.72 -11.24
CA THR A 560 11.29 13.61 -12.04
C THR A 560 10.19 12.80 -12.70
N MET A 561 9.11 12.48 -11.97
CA MET A 561 7.95 11.78 -12.50
C MET A 561 7.25 12.58 -13.60
N GLU A 562 6.99 13.87 -13.37
CA GLU A 562 6.37 14.75 -14.37
C GLU A 562 7.22 14.85 -15.64
N CYS A 563 8.53 15.06 -15.48
CA CYS A 563 9.47 15.08 -16.59
C CYS A 563 9.46 13.75 -17.34
N PHE A 564 9.52 12.61 -16.65
CA PHE A 564 9.51 11.30 -17.27
C PHE A 564 8.27 11.08 -18.13
N TRP A 565 7.07 11.30 -17.59
CA TRP A 565 5.84 11.08 -18.33
C TRP A 565 5.69 12.04 -19.51
N GLU A 566 6.17 13.27 -19.40
CA GLU A 566 6.16 14.20 -20.53
C GLU A 566 7.21 13.82 -21.59
N LEU A 567 8.38 13.31 -21.21
CA LEU A 567 9.35 12.73 -22.16
C LEU A 567 8.76 11.50 -22.88
N VAL A 568 7.94 10.70 -22.20
CA VAL A 568 7.16 9.61 -22.81
C VAL A 568 6.13 10.15 -23.79
N ASN A 569 5.34 11.16 -23.41
CA ASN A 569 4.35 11.80 -24.27
C ASN A 569 4.96 12.42 -25.54
N LYS A 570 6.22 12.88 -25.46
CA LYS A 570 6.97 13.45 -26.57
C LYS A 570 7.75 12.41 -27.41
N ASP A 571 7.57 11.11 -27.14
CA ASP A 571 8.29 10.00 -27.79
C ASP A 571 9.83 10.05 -27.62
N ILE A 572 10.33 10.78 -26.61
CA ILE A 572 11.77 10.89 -26.33
C ILE A 572 12.24 9.66 -25.56
N ILE A 573 11.47 9.25 -24.56
CA ILE A 573 11.66 8.00 -23.83
C ILE A 573 10.57 7.04 -24.27
N GLN A 574 10.96 5.81 -24.60
CA GLN A 574 10.00 4.73 -24.83
C GLN A 574 9.86 3.93 -23.52
N PRO A 575 8.71 3.99 -22.82
CA PRO A 575 8.50 3.17 -21.64
C PRO A 575 8.59 1.70 -22.05
N PRO A 576 9.20 0.83 -21.24
CA PRO A 576 9.43 -0.57 -21.60
C PRO A 576 8.12 -1.31 -21.93
N SER A 577 8.08 -1.91 -23.13
CA SER A 577 7.00 -2.77 -23.66
C SER A 577 6.70 -3.96 -22.78
#